data_AF-A0A5T5IH01-F1
#
_entry.id   AF-A0A5T5IH01-F1
#
_cell.length_a   1.000
_cell.length_b   1.000
_cell.length_c   1.000
_cell.angle_alpha   90.00
_cell.angle_beta   90.00
_cell.angle_gamma   90.00
#
_symmetry.space_group_name_H-M   'P 1'
#
loop_
_entity.id
_entity.type
_entity.pdbx_description
1 polymer ?
#
loop_
_entity_poly.entity_id
_entity_poly.type
_entity_poly.pdbx_seq_one_letter_code
_entity_poly.pdbx_strand_id
1 'polypeptide(L)'
;SALGIKVPSAGHHGACPACGGKDRFRLDDKAGRGTWFCNQCGHGDGLDLVRLVTGRKIKEAAGMVSEALALPEIQEKPVLPARKKAAGKEAGAERYTRLRQQSCNGEPVYLTNKGLHGYSLPLLSQPLNLAGITFSSGSLLLPLTDISGNITGGQLINPDGDKSLLPGSQLSGAFIALTDIPAETPEQVIITEGFATALTVSLLTEGWIVAAVAAT
;
A
#
# COMPACT_ATOMS: atom_id res chain seq x y z
N SER A 1 -17.68 -30.48 11.70
CA SER A 1 -17.74 -29.01 11.65
C SER A 1 -19.19 -28.59 11.43
N ALA A 2 -19.57 -27.36 11.80
CA ALA A 2 -20.94 -26.86 11.66
C ALA A 2 -21.40 -26.76 10.18
N LEU A 3 -20.47 -26.68 9.22
CA LEU A 3 -20.74 -26.68 7.78
C LEU A 3 -20.69 -28.07 7.13
N GLY A 4 -20.59 -29.16 7.90
CA GLY A 4 -20.51 -30.53 7.36
C GLY A 4 -19.20 -30.88 6.64
N ILE A 5 -18.27 -29.93 6.50
CA ILE A 5 -16.94 -30.17 5.93
C ILE A 5 -16.12 -30.99 6.93
N LYS A 6 -15.83 -32.24 6.58
CA LYS A 6 -15.03 -33.16 7.40
C LYS A 6 -13.56 -32.97 7.08
N VAL A 7 -12.77 -32.57 8.06
CA VAL A 7 -11.31 -32.41 7.96
C VAL A 7 -10.63 -33.33 8.98
N PRO A 8 -9.40 -33.80 8.71
CA PRO A 8 -8.60 -34.52 9.70
C PRO A 8 -8.28 -33.63 10.90
N SER A 9 -7.89 -34.25 12.01
CA SER A 9 -7.36 -33.55 13.19
C SER A 9 -6.12 -32.71 12.83
N ALA A 10 -5.88 -31.64 13.58
CA ALA A 10 -4.71 -30.78 13.39
C ALA A 10 -3.41 -31.60 13.33
N GLY A 11 -2.53 -31.27 12.39
CA GLY A 11 -1.26 -31.98 12.19
C GLY A 11 -1.35 -33.37 11.56
N HIS A 12 -2.56 -33.88 11.24
CA HIS A 12 -2.74 -35.20 10.62
C HIS A 12 -3.12 -35.10 9.15
N HIS A 13 -2.66 -36.09 8.39
CA HIS A 13 -3.01 -36.25 6.97
C HIS A 13 -4.35 -36.99 6.84
N GLY A 14 -5.14 -36.64 5.82
CA GLY A 14 -6.42 -37.27 5.54
C GLY A 14 -6.95 -37.01 4.13
N ALA A 15 -8.15 -37.51 3.88
CA ALA A 15 -8.88 -37.27 2.64
C ALA A 15 -9.15 -35.78 2.43
N CYS A 16 -8.98 -35.27 1.21
CA CYS A 16 -9.35 -33.90 0.89
C CYS A 16 -10.88 -33.76 0.87
N PRO A 17 -11.46 -32.76 1.56
CA PRO A 17 -12.90 -32.54 1.53
C PRO A 17 -13.42 -32.10 0.15
N ALA A 18 -12.54 -31.59 -0.72
CA ALA A 18 -12.90 -31.11 -2.05
C ALA A 18 -12.66 -32.14 -3.16
N CYS A 19 -11.48 -32.77 -3.19
CA CYS A 19 -11.10 -33.73 -4.25
C CYS A 19 -10.98 -35.19 -3.78
N GLY A 20 -11.28 -35.49 -2.53
CA GLY A 20 -11.17 -36.84 -1.96
C GLY A 20 -9.73 -37.33 -1.75
N GLY A 21 -9.48 -38.61 -1.97
CA GLY A 21 -8.20 -39.28 -1.68
C GLY A 21 -8.13 -39.86 -0.25
N LYS A 22 -6.93 -40.31 0.16
CA LYS A 22 -6.71 -40.94 1.49
C LYS A 22 -5.94 -40.06 2.48
N ASP A 23 -4.90 -39.37 2.02
CA ASP A 23 -3.87 -38.76 2.89
C ASP A 23 -3.30 -37.42 2.34
N ARG A 24 -3.94 -36.84 1.33
CA ARG A 24 -3.38 -35.68 0.60
C ARG A 24 -3.65 -34.33 1.22
N PHE A 25 -4.54 -34.26 2.20
CA PHE A 25 -4.98 -33.02 2.85
C PHE A 25 -4.51 -32.98 4.30
N ARG A 26 -4.09 -31.81 4.77
CA ARG A 26 -3.76 -31.56 6.18
C ARG A 26 -4.16 -30.14 6.58
N LEU A 27 -4.55 -29.96 7.84
CA LEU A 27 -4.55 -28.67 8.50
C LEU A 27 -3.13 -28.43 9.03
N ASP A 28 -2.38 -27.55 8.37
CA ASP A 28 -0.99 -27.28 8.74
C ASP A 28 -0.85 -26.09 9.70
N ASP A 29 -1.92 -25.32 9.89
CA ASP A 29 -2.04 -24.25 10.89
C ASP A 29 -0.79 -23.36 11.02
N LYS A 30 -0.17 -23.05 9.87
CA LYS A 30 1.06 -22.27 9.83
C LYS A 30 0.83 -20.91 10.48
N ALA A 31 1.59 -20.67 11.54
CA ALA A 31 1.53 -19.48 12.38
C ALA A 31 0.17 -19.27 13.09
N GLY A 32 -0.58 -20.33 13.40
CA GLY A 32 -1.84 -20.25 14.14
C GLY A 32 -2.99 -19.61 13.34
N ARG A 33 -2.91 -19.63 12.01
CA ARG A 33 -3.87 -18.96 11.10
C ARG A 33 -4.99 -19.87 10.60
N GLY A 34 -5.06 -21.13 11.04
CA GLY A 34 -6.02 -22.11 10.56
C GLY A 34 -5.83 -22.49 9.10
N THR A 35 -4.58 -22.51 8.62
CA THR A 35 -4.26 -22.84 7.22
C THR A 35 -4.29 -24.33 6.94
N TRP A 36 -4.50 -24.66 5.66
CA TRP A 36 -4.55 -26.02 5.17
C TRP A 36 -3.76 -26.17 3.87
N PHE A 37 -3.41 -27.41 3.57
CA PHE A 37 -2.74 -27.78 2.34
C PHE A 37 -3.28 -29.11 1.79
N CYS A 38 -3.46 -29.17 0.47
CA CYS A 38 -3.77 -30.36 -0.31
C CYS A 38 -2.77 -30.52 -1.47
N ASN A 39 -2.19 -31.70 -1.64
CA ASN A 39 -1.24 -31.98 -2.73
C ASN A 39 -1.79 -31.75 -4.15
N GLN A 40 -3.13 -31.70 -4.33
CA GLN A 40 -3.76 -31.48 -5.64
C GLN A 40 -4.49 -30.13 -5.73
N CYS A 41 -5.21 -29.73 -4.69
CA CYS A 41 -6.01 -28.50 -4.72
C CYS A 41 -5.22 -27.24 -4.35
N GLY A 42 -3.98 -27.38 -3.86
CA GLY A 42 -3.18 -26.25 -3.38
C GLY A 42 -3.35 -26.02 -1.89
N HIS A 43 -3.36 -24.76 -1.46
CA HIS A 43 -3.39 -24.37 -0.06
C HIS A 43 -4.26 -23.13 0.15
N GLY A 44 -4.64 -22.85 1.39
CA GLY A 44 -5.44 -21.68 1.73
C GLY A 44 -5.75 -21.59 3.22
N ASP A 45 -6.65 -20.68 3.57
CA ASP A 45 -7.22 -20.57 4.92
C ASP A 45 -8.58 -21.28 5.06
N GLY A 46 -9.18 -21.21 6.25
CA GLY A 46 -10.47 -21.84 6.53
C GLY A 46 -11.60 -21.38 5.61
N LEU A 47 -11.63 -20.11 5.18
CA LEU A 47 -12.65 -19.58 4.27
C LEU A 47 -12.41 -20.05 2.84
N ASP A 48 -11.15 -20.10 2.41
CA ASP A 48 -10.77 -20.67 1.12
C ASP A 48 -11.17 -22.14 1.02
N LEU A 49 -11.08 -22.91 2.12
CA LEU A 49 -11.55 -24.29 2.14
C LEU A 49 -13.06 -24.39 1.89
N VAL A 50 -13.86 -23.52 2.54
CA VAL A 50 -15.31 -23.48 2.34
C VAL A 50 -15.63 -23.17 0.89
N ARG A 51 -14.96 -22.18 0.30
CA ARG A 51 -15.13 -21.82 -1.12
C ARG A 51 -14.77 -22.98 -2.04
N LEU A 52 -13.66 -23.66 -1.77
CA LEU A 52 -13.18 -24.78 -2.58
C LEU A 52 -14.16 -25.97 -2.54
N VAL A 53 -14.70 -26.31 -1.37
CA VAL A 53 -15.61 -27.46 -1.20
C VAL A 53 -17.01 -27.16 -1.73
N THR A 54 -17.49 -25.93 -1.55
CA THR A 54 -18.88 -25.55 -1.91
C THR A 54 -19.00 -24.97 -3.32
N GLY A 55 -17.90 -24.57 -3.94
CA GLY A 55 -17.88 -23.84 -5.22
C GLY A 55 -18.42 -22.41 -5.15
N ARG A 56 -18.71 -21.89 -3.96
CA ARG A 56 -19.35 -20.58 -3.77
C ARG A 56 -18.36 -19.42 -3.77
N LYS A 57 -18.88 -18.24 -4.09
CA LYS A 57 -18.12 -16.97 -4.03
C LYS A 57 -17.85 -16.58 -2.57
N ILE A 58 -16.85 -15.74 -2.36
CA ILE A 58 -16.36 -15.37 -1.02
C ILE A 58 -17.47 -14.81 -0.09
N LYS A 59 -18.38 -13.97 -0.59
CA LYS A 59 -19.48 -13.41 0.21
C LYS A 59 -20.43 -14.49 0.72
N GLU A 60 -20.80 -15.42 -0.15
CA GLU A 60 -21.70 -16.53 0.19
C GLU A 60 -21.04 -17.50 1.17
N ALA A 61 -19.77 -17.83 0.95
CA ALA A 61 -19.01 -18.68 1.86
C ALA A 61 -18.87 -18.04 3.26
N ALA A 62 -18.62 -16.73 3.32
CA ALA A 62 -18.56 -16.00 4.59
C ALA A 62 -19.92 -15.97 5.29
N GLY A 63 -21.03 -15.81 4.55
CA GLY A 63 -22.39 -15.91 5.08
C GLY A 63 -22.65 -17.28 5.72
N MET A 64 -22.31 -18.36 5.04
CA MET A 64 -22.43 -19.72 5.58
C MET A 64 -21.64 -19.90 6.89
N VAL A 65 -20.40 -19.40 6.94
CA VAL A 65 -19.59 -19.46 8.16
C VAL A 65 -20.22 -18.63 9.29
N SER A 66 -20.73 -17.44 8.99
CA SER A 66 -21.39 -16.57 9.96
C SER A 66 -22.62 -17.22 10.58
N GLU A 67 -23.49 -17.81 9.75
CA GLU A 67 -24.66 -18.57 10.18
C GLU A 67 -24.27 -19.76 11.06
N ALA A 68 -23.28 -20.54 10.62
CA ALA A 68 -22.82 -21.73 11.33
C ALA A 68 -22.17 -21.42 12.69
N LEU A 69 -21.59 -20.23 12.84
CA LEU A 69 -21.00 -19.75 14.09
C LEU A 69 -21.99 -18.98 14.97
N ALA A 70 -23.26 -18.86 14.55
CA ALA A 70 -24.28 -18.04 15.22
C ALA A 70 -23.77 -16.62 15.55
N LEU A 71 -22.96 -16.05 14.65
CA LEU A 71 -22.49 -14.67 14.82
C LEU A 71 -23.70 -13.75 14.70
N PRO A 72 -23.79 -12.70 15.55
CA PRO A 72 -24.87 -11.74 15.47
C PRO A 72 -24.94 -11.20 14.05
N GLU A 73 -26.15 -11.11 13.51
CA GLU A 73 -26.42 -10.54 12.20
C GLU A 73 -25.85 -9.12 12.19
N ILE A 74 -24.67 -8.97 11.57
CA ILE A 74 -24.08 -7.65 11.34
C ILE A 74 -25.06 -7.02 10.37
N GLN A 75 -25.91 -6.11 10.86
CA GLN A 75 -26.74 -5.26 10.02
C GLN A 75 -25.89 -4.85 8.82
N GLU A 76 -26.31 -5.23 7.61
CA GLU A 76 -25.65 -4.82 6.37
C GLU A 76 -25.73 -3.28 6.30
N LYS A 77 -24.83 -2.60 7.01
CA LYS A 77 -24.32 -1.34 6.50
C LYS A 77 -23.84 -1.69 5.09
N PRO A 78 -24.21 -0.90 4.07
CA PRO A 78 -23.76 -1.15 2.72
C PRO A 78 -22.27 -1.44 2.80
N VAL A 79 -21.83 -2.54 2.17
CA VAL A 79 -20.41 -2.72 1.86
C VAL A 79 -20.08 -1.59 0.90
N LEU A 80 -19.85 -0.40 1.46
CA LEU A 80 -19.06 0.63 0.84
C LEU A 80 -17.79 -0.10 0.41
N PRO A 81 -17.34 0.06 -0.85
CA PRO A 81 -16.12 -0.60 -1.30
C PRO A 81 -15.04 -0.42 -0.24
N ALA A 82 -14.37 -1.52 0.14
CA ALA A 82 -13.20 -1.47 1.00
C ALA A 82 -12.26 -0.40 0.40
N ARG A 83 -11.89 0.58 1.24
CA ARG A 83 -11.61 2.01 0.93
C ARG A 83 -12.87 2.86 0.74
N LYS A 84 -13.33 3.41 1.88
CA LYS A 84 -13.64 4.84 1.92
C LYS A 84 -12.46 5.57 1.28
N LYS A 85 -12.57 5.91 0.00
CA LYS A 85 -12.06 7.18 -0.52
C LYS A 85 -12.78 8.27 0.28
N ALA A 86 -12.35 8.47 1.52
CA ALA A 86 -12.39 9.77 2.14
C ALA A 86 -11.13 10.54 1.71
N ALA A 87 -10.79 10.48 0.43
CA ALA A 87 -10.17 11.63 -0.19
C ALA A 87 -11.35 12.58 -0.42
N GLY A 88 -11.34 13.77 0.19
CA GLY A 88 -12.25 14.83 -0.27
C GLY A 88 -12.19 14.92 -1.79
N LYS A 89 -13.28 15.36 -2.43
CA LYS A 89 -13.40 15.51 -3.89
C LYS A 89 -12.23 16.27 -4.56
N GLU A 90 -11.47 17.02 -3.76
CA GLU A 90 -10.22 17.69 -4.12
C GLU A 90 -9.22 16.75 -4.83
N ALA A 91 -8.80 17.16 -6.02
CA ALA A 91 -7.77 16.45 -6.79
C ALA A 91 -6.42 16.50 -6.06
N GLY A 92 -5.55 15.51 -6.27
CA GLY A 92 -4.23 15.46 -5.63
C GLY A 92 -3.39 16.71 -5.90
N ALA A 93 -3.47 17.25 -7.11
CA ALA A 93 -2.77 18.47 -7.51
C ALA A 93 -3.24 19.71 -6.72
N GLU A 94 -4.56 19.86 -6.53
CA GLU A 94 -5.15 20.94 -5.74
C GLU A 94 -4.71 20.84 -4.27
N ARG A 95 -4.75 19.62 -3.72
CA ARG A 95 -4.29 19.34 -2.36
C ARG A 95 -2.83 19.67 -2.16
N TYR A 96 -1.96 19.25 -3.09
CA TYR A 96 -0.54 19.59 -3.05
C TYR A 96 -0.34 21.10 -3.08
N THR A 97 -1.01 21.82 -4.00
CA THR A 97 -0.89 23.27 -4.13
C THR A 97 -1.27 23.99 -2.84
N ARG A 98 -2.37 23.59 -2.20
CA ARG A 98 -2.80 24.13 -0.91
C ARG A 98 -1.79 23.88 0.21
N LEU A 99 -1.28 22.66 0.33
CA LEU A 99 -0.26 22.35 1.35
C LEU A 99 1.04 23.10 1.08
N ARG A 100 1.43 23.26 -0.19
CA ARG A 100 2.62 24.02 -0.59
C ARG A 100 2.52 25.50 -0.21
N GLN A 101 1.33 26.11 -0.35
CA GLN A 101 1.09 27.48 0.13
C GLN A 101 1.20 27.62 1.65
N GLN A 102 0.98 26.53 2.39
CA GLN A 102 1.10 26.45 3.85
C GLN A 102 2.46 25.90 4.30
N SER A 103 3.41 25.75 3.39
CA SER A 103 4.73 25.21 3.65
C SER A 103 5.78 26.32 3.58
N CYS A 104 6.89 26.14 4.31
CA CYS A 104 8.07 26.97 4.17
C CYS A 104 9.23 26.11 3.67
N ASN A 105 10.19 26.71 2.97
CA ASN A 105 11.41 26.01 2.60
C ASN A 105 12.34 25.91 3.81
N GLY A 106 12.86 24.71 4.07
CA GLY A 106 13.79 24.45 5.14
C GLY A 106 14.53 23.13 4.93
N GLU A 107 15.43 22.80 5.85
CA GLU A 107 16.21 21.57 5.78
C GLU A 107 15.43 20.39 6.39
N PRO A 108 15.09 19.33 5.62
CA PRO A 108 14.31 18.23 6.15
C PRO A 108 15.12 17.35 7.10
N VAL A 109 14.64 17.17 8.33
CA VAL A 109 15.26 16.28 9.34
C VAL A 109 15.43 14.85 8.82
N TYR A 110 14.47 14.38 8.02
CA TYR A 110 14.55 13.09 7.33
C TYR A 110 15.85 12.92 6.50
N LEU A 111 16.27 13.96 5.79
CA LEU A 111 17.47 13.93 4.94
C LEU A 111 18.74 14.09 5.77
N THR A 112 18.74 15.00 6.75
CA THR A 112 19.91 15.21 7.61
C THR A 112 20.21 13.98 8.47
N ASN A 113 19.18 13.24 8.93
CA ASN A 113 19.34 11.94 9.59
C ASN A 113 19.98 10.87 8.67
N LYS A 114 19.88 11.04 7.36
CA LYS A 114 20.54 10.20 6.35
C LYS A 114 21.91 10.73 5.92
N GLY A 115 22.41 11.80 6.54
CA GLY A 115 23.67 12.46 6.17
C GLY A 115 23.57 13.33 4.92
N LEU A 116 22.36 13.60 4.42
CA LEU A 116 22.10 14.45 3.26
C LEU A 116 21.77 15.87 3.74
N HIS A 117 22.79 16.72 3.81
CA HIS A 117 22.69 18.09 4.31
C HIS A 117 22.66 19.14 3.18
N GLY A 118 22.21 20.35 3.49
CA GLY A 118 22.26 21.52 2.60
C GLY A 118 21.09 21.63 1.62
N TYR A 119 20.06 20.79 1.76
CA TYR A 119 18.88 20.82 0.89
C TYR A 119 17.75 21.64 1.51
N SER A 120 17.37 22.73 0.86
CA SER A 120 16.22 23.56 1.25
C SER A 120 14.97 23.17 0.45
N LEU A 121 14.04 22.46 1.08
CA LEU A 121 12.88 21.83 0.46
C LEU A 121 11.58 22.22 1.18
N PRO A 122 10.40 22.05 0.54
CA PRO A 122 9.12 22.41 1.16
C PRO A 122 8.81 21.54 2.38
N LEU A 123 8.64 22.18 3.54
CA LEU A 123 8.27 21.56 4.80
C LEU A 123 6.90 22.04 5.27
N LEU A 124 6.08 21.13 5.77
CA LEU A 124 4.79 21.49 6.36
C LEU A 124 4.98 22.43 7.55
N SER A 125 4.25 23.54 7.59
CA SER A 125 4.24 24.42 8.77
C SER A 125 3.31 23.91 9.88
N GLN A 126 2.33 23.07 9.52
CA GLN A 126 1.31 22.55 10.42
C GLN A 126 1.22 21.02 10.32
N PRO A 127 0.91 20.31 11.42
CA PRO A 127 0.83 18.87 11.40
C PRO A 127 -0.36 18.36 10.58
N LEU A 128 -0.21 17.19 9.95
CA LEU A 128 -1.24 16.52 9.17
C LEU A 128 -1.24 15.02 9.47
N ASN A 129 -2.42 14.47 9.75
CA ASN A 129 -2.60 13.02 9.91
C ASN A 129 -3.11 12.40 8.61
N LEU A 130 -2.43 11.38 8.11
CA LEU A 130 -2.76 10.76 6.83
C LEU A 130 -2.40 9.27 6.85
N ALA A 131 -3.35 8.43 6.46
CA ALA A 131 -3.19 6.97 6.46
C ALA A 131 -2.72 6.37 7.81
N GLY A 132 -3.07 6.99 8.94
CA GLY A 132 -2.63 6.54 10.27
C GLY A 132 -1.24 7.02 10.68
N ILE A 133 -0.58 7.81 9.84
CA ILE A 133 0.74 8.41 10.09
C ILE A 133 0.56 9.89 10.46
N THR A 134 1.29 10.34 11.47
CA THR A 134 1.37 11.76 11.83
C THR A 134 2.56 12.39 11.13
N PHE A 135 2.29 13.36 10.26
CA PHE A 135 3.30 14.24 9.66
C PHE A 135 3.36 15.51 10.51
N SER A 136 4.35 15.64 11.38
CA SER A 136 4.54 16.84 12.21
C SER A 136 4.92 18.06 11.36
N SER A 137 4.87 19.25 11.98
CA SER A 137 5.56 20.42 11.41
C SER A 137 7.02 20.07 11.11
N GLY A 138 7.55 20.52 9.98
CA GLY A 138 8.87 20.12 9.47
C GLY A 138 8.89 18.85 8.63
N SER A 139 7.75 18.16 8.43
CA SER A 139 7.67 17.01 7.51
C SER A 139 7.84 17.47 6.06
N LEU A 140 8.58 16.71 5.27
CA LEU A 140 8.90 17.01 3.88
C LEU A 140 7.69 16.79 2.98
N LEU A 141 7.41 17.75 2.10
CA LEU A 141 6.39 17.70 1.07
C LEU A 141 7.03 17.69 -0.32
N LEU A 142 6.83 16.61 -1.07
CA LEU A 142 7.36 16.41 -2.42
C LEU A 142 6.23 16.43 -3.47
N PRO A 143 6.40 17.13 -4.60
CA PRO A 143 5.45 17.05 -5.71
C PRO A 143 5.56 15.72 -6.43
N LEU A 144 4.43 15.19 -6.88
CA LEU A 144 4.40 14.22 -7.97
C LEU A 144 4.14 14.97 -9.27
N THR A 145 4.92 14.70 -10.31
CA THR A 145 4.79 15.33 -11.64
C THR A 145 4.68 14.29 -12.74
N ASP A 146 3.97 14.62 -13.82
CA ASP A 146 4.02 13.86 -15.07
C ASP A 146 5.20 14.30 -15.97
N ILE A 147 5.36 13.64 -17.12
CA ILE A 147 6.41 13.96 -18.12
C ILE A 147 6.26 15.33 -18.77
N SER A 148 5.10 15.97 -18.62
CA SER A 148 4.83 17.33 -19.11
C SER A 148 5.10 18.39 -18.04
N GLY A 149 5.51 17.97 -16.83
CA GLY A 149 5.79 18.86 -15.69
C GLY A 149 4.56 19.25 -14.88
N ASN A 150 3.39 18.69 -15.18
CA ASN A 150 2.17 19.00 -14.43
C ASN A 150 2.21 18.29 -13.08
N ILE A 151 1.81 19.00 -12.02
CA ILE A 151 1.63 18.40 -10.71
C ILE A 151 0.42 17.47 -10.75
N THR A 152 0.63 16.20 -10.42
CA THR A 152 -0.41 15.16 -10.36
C THR A 152 -0.78 14.77 -8.93
N GLY A 153 -0.03 15.26 -7.94
CA GLY A 153 -0.22 14.94 -6.53
C GLY A 153 0.97 15.34 -5.67
N GLY A 154 1.11 14.67 -4.54
CA GLY A 154 2.28 14.85 -3.67
C GLY A 154 2.51 13.68 -2.73
N GLN A 155 3.70 13.63 -2.15
CA GLN A 155 4.10 12.67 -1.13
C GLN A 155 4.61 13.43 0.09
N LEU A 156 4.24 12.96 1.28
CA LEU A 156 4.78 13.42 2.54
C LEU A 156 5.77 12.41 3.08
N ILE A 157 6.82 12.91 3.73
CA ILE A 157 7.81 12.10 4.46
C ILE A 157 8.04 12.76 5.83
N ASN A 158 7.79 12.03 6.92
CA ASN A 158 8.05 12.52 8.28
C ASN A 158 9.55 12.39 8.65
N PRO A 159 10.01 12.95 9.79
CA PRO A 159 11.40 12.84 10.22
C PRO A 159 11.93 11.40 10.38
N ASP A 160 11.06 10.45 10.72
CA ASP A 160 11.38 9.03 10.90
C ASP A 160 11.49 8.27 9.56
N GLY A 161 11.06 8.90 8.46
CA GLY A 161 11.09 8.32 7.12
C GLY A 161 9.82 7.58 6.71
N ASP A 162 8.77 7.59 7.55
CA ASP A 162 7.45 7.15 7.12
C ASP A 162 6.94 8.09 6.04
N LYS A 163 6.37 7.49 4.99
CA LYS A 163 5.92 8.22 3.81
C LYS A 163 4.50 7.86 3.45
N SER A 164 3.77 8.84 2.93
CA SER A 164 2.43 8.60 2.42
C SER A 164 2.08 9.54 1.27
N LEU A 165 1.30 9.02 0.32
CA LEU A 165 0.81 9.77 -0.82
C LEU A 165 -0.38 10.64 -0.40
N LEU A 166 -0.44 11.88 -0.89
CA LEU A 166 -1.60 12.73 -0.71
C LEU A 166 -2.82 12.08 -1.37
N PRO A 167 -3.97 11.98 -0.67
CA PRO A 167 -5.14 11.36 -1.27
C PRO A 167 -5.59 12.16 -2.49
N GLY A 168 -6.04 11.46 -3.53
CA GLY A 168 -6.37 12.08 -4.81
C GLY A 168 -5.20 12.22 -5.79
N SER A 169 -3.97 11.85 -5.39
CA SER A 169 -2.81 11.82 -6.30
C SER A 169 -2.99 10.78 -7.41
N GLN A 170 -2.62 11.15 -8.63
CA GLN A 170 -2.52 10.22 -9.76
C GLN A 170 -1.09 9.65 -9.84
N LEU A 171 -0.97 8.32 -9.87
CA LEU A 171 0.34 7.64 -9.86
C LEU A 171 0.80 7.18 -11.25
N SER A 172 -0.14 6.85 -12.14
CA SER A 172 0.21 6.39 -13.48
C SER A 172 0.92 7.51 -14.24
N GLY A 173 2.17 7.25 -14.64
CA GLY A 173 3.03 8.22 -15.33
C GLY A 173 3.61 9.33 -14.43
N ALA A 174 3.43 9.23 -13.11
CA ALA A 174 3.93 10.22 -12.17
C ALA A 174 5.24 9.78 -11.51
N PHE A 175 6.08 10.75 -11.17
CA PHE A 175 7.38 10.56 -10.49
C PHE A 175 7.70 11.80 -9.64
N ILE A 176 8.75 11.72 -8.83
CA ILE A 176 9.32 12.88 -8.12
C ILE A 176 10.64 13.22 -8.81
N ALA A 177 10.70 14.38 -9.46
CA ALA A 177 11.94 14.85 -10.09
C ALA A 177 12.82 15.60 -9.09
N LEU A 178 14.15 15.42 -9.18
CA LEU A 178 15.09 16.22 -8.39
C LEU A 178 15.26 17.64 -8.93
N THR A 179 15.23 17.76 -10.25
CA THR A 179 15.36 19.01 -10.99
C THR A 179 14.20 19.14 -11.96
N ASP A 180 14.00 20.35 -12.49
CA ASP A 180 13.02 20.58 -13.56
C ASP A 180 13.27 19.65 -14.74
N ILE A 181 12.19 19.39 -15.50
CA ILE A 181 12.27 18.58 -16.71
C ILE A 181 13.21 19.28 -17.70
N PRO A 182 14.26 18.61 -18.19
CA PRO A 182 15.18 19.20 -19.14
C PRO A 182 14.45 19.65 -20.42
N ALA A 183 14.83 20.80 -20.96
CA ALA A 183 14.24 21.33 -22.19
C ALA A 183 14.56 20.45 -23.41
N GLU A 184 15.72 19.80 -23.40
CA GLU A 184 16.16 18.84 -24.40
C GLU A 184 16.02 17.41 -23.88
N THR A 185 15.95 16.43 -24.77
CA THR A 185 15.86 15.03 -24.35
C THR A 185 17.16 14.63 -23.65
N PRO A 186 17.12 14.19 -22.38
CA PRO A 186 18.34 13.83 -21.66
C PRO A 186 18.97 12.58 -22.27
N GLU A 187 20.30 12.57 -22.39
CA GLU A 187 21.06 11.40 -22.84
C GLU A 187 20.90 10.21 -21.87
N GLN A 188 20.70 10.50 -20.59
CA GLN A 188 20.50 9.50 -19.54
C GLN A 188 19.40 9.93 -18.56
N VAL A 189 18.51 8.99 -18.27
CA VAL A 189 17.52 9.09 -17.19
C VAL A 189 17.82 8.04 -16.14
N ILE A 190 17.88 8.45 -14.87
CA ILE A 190 18.14 7.55 -13.75
C ILE A 190 16.91 7.50 -12.87
N ILE A 191 16.38 6.29 -12.69
CA ILE A 191 15.18 6.04 -11.89
C ILE A 191 15.60 5.34 -10.60
N THR A 192 15.21 5.93 -9.47
CA THR A 192 15.48 5.38 -8.14
C THR A 192 14.17 5.01 -7.42
N GLU A 193 14.26 4.20 -6.37
CA GLU A 193 13.09 3.78 -5.58
C GLU A 193 12.53 4.87 -4.64
N GLY A 194 13.28 5.95 -4.41
CA GLY A 194 12.92 6.96 -3.43
C GLY A 194 13.81 8.20 -3.48
N PHE A 195 13.29 9.30 -2.91
CA PHE A 195 13.89 10.62 -3.04
C PHE A 195 15.29 10.74 -2.43
N ALA A 196 15.56 10.16 -1.25
CA ALA A 196 16.89 10.19 -0.66
C ALA A 196 17.92 9.41 -1.50
N THR A 197 17.49 8.30 -2.12
CA THR A 197 18.33 7.53 -3.05
C THR A 197 18.63 8.35 -4.31
N ALA A 198 17.62 9.02 -4.86
CA ALA A 198 17.82 9.97 -5.96
C ALA A 198 18.89 11.02 -5.61
N LEU A 199 18.77 11.68 -4.44
CA LEU A 199 19.73 12.69 -4.01
C LEU A 199 21.14 12.12 -3.88
N THR A 200 21.28 10.93 -3.30
CA THR A 200 22.59 10.25 -3.20
C THR A 200 23.20 10.00 -4.58
N VAL A 201 22.40 9.53 -5.54
CA VAL A 201 22.85 9.28 -6.91
C VAL A 201 23.26 10.58 -7.61
N SER A 202 22.57 11.70 -7.33
CA SER A 202 22.91 13.00 -7.91
C SER A 202 24.29 13.52 -7.51
N LEU A 203 24.87 12.99 -6.42
CA LEU A 203 26.23 13.31 -5.99
C LEU A 203 27.30 12.48 -6.72
N LEU A 204 26.90 11.44 -7.44
CA LEU A 204 27.82 10.44 -8.02
C LEU A 204 27.87 10.49 -9.55
N THR A 205 26.81 10.97 -10.20
CA THR A 205 26.68 10.98 -11.65
C THR A 205 25.80 12.11 -12.13
N GLU A 206 26.05 12.53 -13.36
CA GLU A 206 25.19 13.43 -14.11
C GLU A 206 24.06 12.62 -14.78
N GLY A 207 22.98 13.31 -15.15
CA GLY A 207 21.79 12.72 -15.76
C GLY A 207 20.50 13.31 -15.18
N TRP A 208 19.37 13.06 -15.83
CA TRP A 208 18.09 13.47 -15.28
C TRP A 208 17.58 12.41 -14.30
N ILE A 209 17.53 12.77 -13.02
CA ILE A 209 17.28 11.82 -11.92
C ILE A 209 15.86 12.00 -11.38
N VAL A 210 15.12 10.89 -11.33
CA VAL A 210 13.77 10.84 -10.80
C VAL A 210 13.64 9.71 -9.76
N ALA A 211 12.73 9.89 -8.81
CA ALA A 211 12.31 8.85 -7.88
C ALA A 211 10.93 8.32 -8.28
N ALA A 212 10.85 6.99 -8.39
CA ALA A 212 9.60 6.28 -8.62
C ALA A 212 8.70 6.36 -7.38
N VAL A 213 7.38 6.32 -7.62
CA VAL A 213 6.36 6.31 -6.59
C VAL A 213 5.52 5.05 -6.70
N ALA A 214 5.35 4.34 -5.59
CA ALA A 214 4.53 3.15 -5.50
C ALA A 214 3.37 3.37 -4.52
N ALA A 215 2.19 2.83 -4.86
CA ALA A 215 1.12 2.71 -3.89
C ALA A 215 1.49 1.63 -2.87
N THR A 216 1.71 2.03 -1.62
CA THR A 216 1.76 1.13 -0.46
C THR A 216 0.36 0.77 0.01
#